data_AF-W2RKJ8-F1
#
_entry.id   AF-W2RKJ8-F1
#
_cell.length_a   1.000
_cell.length_b   1.000
_cell.length_c   1.000
_cell.angle_alpha   90.00
_cell.angle_beta   90.00
_cell.angle_gamma   90.00
#
_symmetry.space_group_name_H-M   'P 1'
#
loop_
_entity.id
_entity.type
_entity.pdbx_description
1 polymer ?
#
loop_
_entity_poly.entity_id
_entity_poly.type
_entity_poly.pdbx_seq_one_letter_code
_entity_poly.pdbx_strand_id
1 'polypeptide(L)'
;MPPPLTLTLLLIPPTLYALHLSHRLAPTSHLPITSSATTAFSLTTSPTIATLVNPARHAITTDSRSVCLSSSHLPLSPSGYHSLSDREILTKFVRGVFGGWVFAPERWALGWARWWGMPDILDIRALGEGEAGKGKGKGVELWGQGEVRAVEEWRVGMRVVGTFEVVHVKVAEEVGVGGEDGMERESYVDFVFGSDTGFLRGMHRFSVLWRWEAADGVTDGEGGGQETCELRFSCLTCDPMREQPSMSKWLQRFHLVYAMLLFREGVAEVLAPKG
;
A
#
# COMPACT_ATOMS: atom_id res chain seq x y z
N MET A 1 -22.59 -13.56 -45.60
CA MET A 1 -22.72 -13.88 -44.16
C MET A 1 -21.86 -12.88 -43.40
N PRO A 2 -22.42 -11.93 -42.63
CA PRO A 2 -21.62 -11.08 -41.76
C PRO A 2 -21.11 -11.89 -40.56
N PRO A 3 -19.90 -11.60 -40.03
CA PRO A 3 -19.39 -12.27 -38.84
C PRO A 3 -20.24 -11.91 -37.61
N PRO A 4 -20.23 -12.74 -36.55
CA PRO A 4 -21.06 -12.50 -35.37
C PRO A 4 -20.52 -11.30 -34.58
N LEU A 5 -21.25 -10.18 -34.66
CA LEU A 5 -21.00 -8.93 -33.91
C LEU A 5 -20.98 -9.11 -32.38
N THR A 6 -21.41 -10.28 -31.88
CA THR A 6 -21.52 -10.59 -30.46
C THR A 6 -20.17 -10.81 -29.78
N LEU A 7 -19.15 -11.33 -30.45
CA LEU A 7 -17.85 -11.58 -29.81
C LEU A 7 -17.02 -10.30 -29.63
N THR A 8 -17.17 -9.33 -30.54
CA THR A 8 -16.47 -8.04 -30.52
C THR A 8 -16.94 -7.13 -29.39
N LEU A 9 -18.23 -7.13 -29.05
CA LEU A 9 -18.79 -6.27 -27.99
C LEU A 9 -18.39 -6.72 -26.57
N LEU A 10 -18.13 -8.02 -26.36
CA LEU A 10 -17.69 -8.58 -25.07
C LEU A 10 -16.22 -8.25 -24.72
N LEU A 11 -15.40 -7.91 -25.71
CA LEU A 11 -13.98 -7.55 -25.53
C LEU A 11 -13.75 -6.04 -25.37
N ILE A 12 -14.71 -5.19 -25.73
CA ILE A 12 -14.58 -3.73 -25.61
C ILE A 12 -14.36 -3.28 -24.15
N PRO A 13 -15.11 -3.76 -23.14
CA PRO A 13 -14.90 -3.27 -21.77
C PRO A 13 -13.52 -3.66 -21.20
N PRO A 14 -13.03 -4.92 -21.33
CA PRO A 14 -11.68 -5.28 -20.89
C PRO A 14 -10.56 -4.55 -21.64
N THR A 15 -10.69 -4.34 -22.95
CA THR A 15 -9.67 -3.66 -23.75
C THR A 15 -9.61 -2.16 -23.45
N LEU A 16 -10.75 -1.48 -23.30
CA LEU A 16 -10.79 -0.09 -22.85
C LEU A 16 -10.25 0.07 -21.43
N TYR A 17 -10.56 -0.87 -20.54
CA TYR A 17 -9.98 -0.89 -19.19
C TYR A 17 -8.46 -1.08 -19.23
N ALA A 18 -7.96 -2.02 -20.02
CA ALA A 18 -6.52 -2.25 -20.18
C ALA A 18 -5.81 -1.04 -20.81
N LEU A 19 -6.42 -0.40 -21.81
CA LEU A 19 -5.89 0.81 -22.43
C LEU A 19 -5.83 1.96 -21.41
N HIS A 20 -6.93 2.18 -20.69
CA HIS A 20 -6.98 3.19 -19.62
C HIS A 20 -5.93 2.94 -18.55
N LEU A 21 -5.78 1.68 -18.12
CA LEU A 21 -4.78 1.28 -17.15
C LEU A 21 -3.36 1.51 -17.69
N SER A 22 -3.09 1.17 -18.95
CA SER A 22 -1.79 1.39 -19.57
C SER A 22 -1.41 2.87 -19.62
N HIS A 23 -2.36 3.75 -19.95
CA HIS A 23 -2.14 5.19 -19.94
C HIS A 23 -1.88 5.72 -18.53
N ARG A 24 -2.61 5.21 -17.53
CA ARG A 24 -2.44 5.59 -16.12
C ARG A 24 -1.10 5.15 -15.54
N LEU A 25 -0.59 3.98 -15.96
CA LEU A 25 0.68 3.42 -15.49
C LEU A 25 1.88 3.85 -16.34
N ALA A 26 1.67 4.46 -17.51
CA ALA A 26 2.75 4.93 -18.38
C ALA A 26 3.77 5.84 -17.66
N PRO A 27 3.38 6.77 -16.76
CA PRO A 27 4.34 7.60 -16.04
C PRO A 27 5.31 6.83 -15.15
N THR A 28 4.96 5.61 -14.71
CA THR A 28 5.85 4.79 -13.88
C THR A 28 6.50 3.65 -14.64
N SER A 29 6.21 3.47 -15.93
CA SER A 29 6.68 2.32 -16.73
C SER A 29 8.21 2.21 -16.76
N HIS A 30 8.90 3.35 -16.77
CA HIS A 30 10.36 3.46 -16.83
C HIS A 30 11.05 3.31 -15.46
N LEU A 31 10.30 3.34 -14.35
CA LEU A 31 10.90 3.27 -13.02
C LEU A 31 11.45 1.86 -12.74
N PRO A 32 12.69 1.75 -12.22
CA PRO A 32 13.29 0.48 -11.86
C PRO A 32 12.67 -0.02 -10.54
N ILE A 33 11.61 -0.82 -10.66
CA ILE A 33 10.93 -1.41 -9.51
C ILE A 33 11.58 -2.75 -9.16
N THR A 34 12.09 -2.84 -7.95
CA THR A 34 12.65 -4.07 -7.39
C THR A 34 11.52 -4.88 -6.76
N SER A 35 11.48 -6.18 -7.01
CA SER A 35 10.58 -7.12 -6.33
C SER A 35 11.38 -8.14 -5.54
N SER A 36 10.93 -8.45 -4.34
CA SER A 36 11.54 -9.48 -3.50
C SER A 36 10.47 -10.44 -2.96
N ALA A 37 10.87 -11.69 -2.75
CA ALA A 37 10.09 -12.68 -2.00
C ALA A 37 10.23 -12.51 -0.48
N THR A 38 10.96 -11.50 -0.02
CA THR A 38 11.17 -11.18 1.39
C THR A 38 10.63 -9.79 1.72
N THR A 39 10.35 -9.56 2.99
CA THR A 39 9.95 -8.27 3.55
C THR A 39 10.91 -7.84 4.64
N ALA A 40 10.84 -6.57 5.07
CA ALA A 40 11.65 -6.07 6.17
C ALA A 40 11.43 -6.89 7.46
N PHE A 41 12.50 -7.10 8.22
CA PHE A 41 12.44 -7.82 9.49
C PHE A 41 11.46 -7.18 10.48
N SER A 42 11.41 -5.84 10.50
CA SER A 42 10.50 -5.04 11.33
C SER A 42 9.02 -5.32 11.06
N LEU A 43 8.67 -5.86 9.90
CA LEU A 43 7.31 -6.30 9.58
C LEU A 43 7.04 -7.68 10.17
N THR A 44 7.95 -8.63 9.95
CA THR A 44 7.80 -10.04 10.35
C THR A 44 7.82 -10.24 11.85
N THR A 45 8.47 -9.34 12.60
CA THR A 45 8.56 -9.38 14.06
C THR A 45 7.71 -8.34 14.75
N SER A 46 6.81 -7.66 14.01
CA SER A 46 5.96 -6.64 14.60
C SER A 46 5.01 -7.25 15.64
N PRO A 47 4.66 -6.51 16.72
CA PRO A 47 3.67 -6.96 17.68
C PRO A 47 2.34 -7.33 17.01
N THR A 48 1.93 -6.56 15.99
CA THR A 48 0.74 -6.82 15.17
C THR A 48 0.72 -8.23 14.58
N ILE A 49 1.85 -8.73 14.05
CA ILE A 49 1.93 -10.10 13.54
C ILE A 49 1.78 -11.10 14.68
N ALA A 50 2.51 -10.88 15.78
CA ALA A 50 2.53 -11.82 16.90
C ALA A 50 1.21 -11.91 17.65
N THR A 51 0.40 -10.84 17.68
CA THR A 51 -0.84 -10.79 18.47
C THR A 51 -2.10 -10.92 17.62
N LEU A 52 -2.12 -10.34 16.42
CA LEU A 52 -3.34 -10.24 15.61
C LEU A 52 -3.33 -11.19 14.41
N VAL A 53 -2.25 -11.20 13.62
CA VAL A 53 -2.26 -11.87 12.30
C VAL A 53 -1.86 -13.34 12.37
N ASN A 54 -0.78 -13.66 13.09
CA ASN A 54 -0.22 -15.01 13.15
C ASN A 54 0.21 -15.40 14.58
N PRO A 55 -0.72 -15.43 15.55
CA PRO A 55 -0.39 -15.76 16.94
C PRO A 55 0.17 -17.19 17.11
N ALA A 56 -0.24 -18.12 16.23
CA ALA A 56 0.22 -19.50 16.22
C ALA A 56 1.61 -19.67 15.58
N ARG A 57 2.21 -18.60 15.03
CA ARG A 57 3.53 -18.61 14.38
C ARG A 57 3.64 -19.63 13.24
N HIS A 58 2.55 -19.83 12.49
CA HIS A 58 2.55 -20.68 11.30
C HIS A 58 3.43 -20.10 10.19
N ALA A 59 3.70 -20.91 9.16
CA ALA A 59 4.44 -20.49 7.99
C ALA A 59 3.83 -19.22 7.36
N ILE A 60 4.69 -18.22 7.13
CA ILE A 60 4.33 -16.97 6.46
C ILE A 60 4.78 -16.99 5.01
N THR A 61 3.99 -16.39 4.13
CA THR A 61 4.39 -16.06 2.77
C THR A 61 4.51 -14.56 2.68
N THR A 62 5.67 -14.10 2.20
CA THR A 62 6.01 -12.68 2.12
C THR A 62 6.37 -12.28 0.70
N ASP A 63 6.11 -11.03 0.38
CA ASP A 63 6.62 -10.42 -0.84
C ASP A 63 6.66 -8.89 -0.70
N SER A 64 7.56 -8.24 -1.42
CA SER A 64 7.67 -6.78 -1.41
C SER A 64 7.98 -6.21 -2.79
N ARG A 65 7.65 -4.93 -2.99
CA ARG A 65 8.09 -4.12 -4.12
C ARG A 65 8.61 -2.79 -3.61
N SER A 66 9.67 -2.31 -4.23
CA SER A 66 10.18 -0.98 -3.93
C SER A 66 10.73 -0.25 -5.15
N VAL A 67 10.76 1.07 -5.03
CA VAL A 67 11.39 1.96 -6.00
C VAL A 67 12.13 3.06 -5.25
N CYS A 68 13.36 3.31 -5.63
CA CYS A 68 14.15 4.43 -5.12
C CYS A 68 13.95 5.64 -6.04
N LEU A 69 13.58 6.76 -5.44
CA LEU A 69 13.38 8.04 -6.10
C LEU A 69 14.40 9.03 -5.55
N SER A 70 14.95 9.88 -6.42
CA SER A 70 15.67 11.06 -5.95
C SER A 70 14.68 12.00 -5.25
N SER A 71 15.11 12.69 -4.18
CA SER A 71 14.30 13.75 -3.57
C SER A 71 13.82 14.80 -4.58
N SER A 72 14.62 15.05 -5.62
CA SER A 72 14.29 15.96 -6.73
C SER A 72 13.14 15.49 -7.64
N HIS A 73 12.83 14.19 -7.66
CA HIS A 73 11.72 13.64 -8.45
C HIS A 73 10.37 13.73 -7.73
N LEU A 74 10.38 14.02 -6.42
CA LEU A 74 9.15 14.18 -5.66
C LEU A 74 8.54 15.57 -5.94
N PRO A 75 7.22 15.65 -6.15
CA PRO A 75 6.56 16.93 -6.35
C PRO A 75 6.58 17.76 -5.06
N LEU A 76 6.30 19.05 -5.19
CA LEU A 76 6.17 19.95 -4.05
C LEU A 76 4.88 19.69 -3.26
N SER A 77 4.92 19.93 -1.95
CA SER A 77 3.76 19.88 -1.06
C SER A 77 2.66 20.83 -1.54
N PRO A 78 1.38 20.53 -1.25
CA PRO A 78 0.29 21.41 -1.59
C PRO A 78 0.35 22.83 -1.03
N SER A 79 1.10 23.03 0.04
CA SER A 79 1.37 24.36 0.56
C SER A 79 2.32 25.20 -0.31
N GLY A 80 3.06 24.58 -1.25
CA GLY A 80 3.84 25.24 -2.29
C GLY A 80 5.27 25.63 -1.91
N TYR A 81 5.73 25.33 -0.69
CA TYR A 81 7.02 25.83 -0.19
C TYR A 81 8.01 24.75 0.29
N HIS A 82 7.59 23.48 0.36
CA HIS A 82 8.44 22.37 0.79
C HIS A 82 8.22 21.12 -0.07
N SER A 83 9.15 20.17 -0.01
CA SER A 83 8.95 18.80 -0.52
C SER A 83 7.77 18.13 0.19
N LEU A 84 7.21 17.06 -0.38
CA LEU A 84 6.18 16.30 0.33
C LEU A 84 6.74 15.73 1.64
N SER A 85 5.99 15.93 2.73
CA SER A 85 6.22 15.24 4.00
C SER A 85 5.91 13.74 3.88
N ASP A 86 6.49 12.93 4.76
CA ASP A 86 6.24 11.48 4.81
C ASP A 86 4.75 11.14 4.92
N ARG A 87 3.99 11.94 5.67
CA ARG A 87 2.53 11.81 5.77
C ARG A 87 1.87 12.00 4.42
N GLU A 88 2.22 13.06 3.69
CA GLU A 88 1.63 13.33 2.38
C GLU A 88 2.03 12.25 1.36
N ILE A 89 3.28 11.78 1.39
CA ILE A 89 3.76 10.70 0.52
C ILE A 89 2.97 9.41 0.82
N LEU A 90 2.89 8.98 2.09
CA LEU A 90 2.13 7.80 2.49
C LEU A 90 0.65 7.93 2.12
N THR A 91 0.05 9.09 2.39
CA THR A 91 -1.34 9.36 2.04
C THR A 91 -1.56 9.20 0.54
N LYS A 92 -0.76 9.86 -0.30
CA LYS A 92 -0.86 9.75 -1.77
C LYS A 92 -0.61 8.33 -2.25
N PHE A 93 0.38 7.64 -1.68
CA PHE A 93 0.73 6.28 -2.05
C PHE A 93 -0.44 5.31 -1.83
N VAL A 94 -1.02 5.34 -0.63
CA VAL A 94 -2.16 4.49 -0.27
C VAL A 94 -3.43 4.88 -1.02
N ARG A 95 -3.67 6.18 -1.25
CA ARG A 95 -4.75 6.68 -2.13
C ARG A 95 -4.63 6.13 -3.55
N GLY A 96 -3.43 6.08 -4.11
CA GLY A 96 -3.19 5.53 -5.44
C GLY A 96 -3.52 4.04 -5.50
N VAL A 97 -3.16 3.28 -4.46
CA VAL A 97 -3.43 1.85 -4.37
C VAL A 97 -4.92 1.56 -4.20
N PHE A 98 -5.55 2.10 -3.15
CA PHE A 98 -6.94 1.76 -2.82
C PHE A 98 -7.98 2.63 -3.52
N GLY A 99 -7.62 3.81 -4.00
CA GLY A 99 -8.46 4.70 -4.81
C GLY A 99 -8.16 4.61 -6.31
N GLY A 100 -7.21 3.76 -6.69
CA GLY A 100 -6.80 3.54 -8.06
C GLY A 100 -7.81 2.77 -8.92
N TRP A 101 -7.54 2.72 -10.22
CA TRP A 101 -8.30 1.92 -11.18
C TRP A 101 -7.95 0.44 -11.10
N VAL A 102 -6.71 0.08 -10.73
CA VAL A 102 -6.29 -1.32 -10.57
C VAL A 102 -7.15 -2.03 -9.53
N PHE A 103 -7.44 -1.37 -8.41
CA PHE A 103 -8.26 -1.90 -7.31
C PHE A 103 -9.77 -1.68 -7.53
N ALA A 104 -10.18 -1.01 -8.61
CA ALA A 104 -11.59 -0.69 -8.84
C ALA A 104 -12.50 -1.92 -9.02
N PRO A 105 -12.09 -2.99 -9.75
CA PRO A 105 -12.89 -4.21 -9.87
C PRO A 105 -13.18 -4.85 -8.51
N GLU A 106 -12.18 -4.92 -7.63
CA GLU A 106 -12.27 -5.46 -6.28
C GLU A 106 -13.22 -4.60 -5.45
N ARG A 107 -13.06 -3.27 -5.45
CA ARG A 107 -14.01 -2.38 -4.74
C ARG A 107 -15.44 -2.60 -5.17
N TRP A 108 -15.66 -2.73 -6.49
CA TRP A 108 -16.99 -2.97 -7.03
C TRP A 108 -17.54 -4.32 -6.58
N ALA A 109 -16.75 -5.39 -6.66
CA ALA A 109 -17.14 -6.72 -6.22
C ALA A 109 -17.46 -6.76 -4.71
N LEU A 110 -16.65 -6.10 -3.87
CA LEU A 110 -16.89 -5.99 -2.42
C LEU A 110 -18.14 -5.16 -2.11
N GLY A 111 -18.34 -4.03 -2.82
CA GLY A 111 -19.56 -3.23 -2.71
C GLY A 111 -20.82 -4.01 -3.10
N TRP A 112 -20.74 -4.82 -4.15
CA TRP A 112 -21.81 -5.73 -4.56
C TRP A 112 -22.09 -6.80 -3.53
N ALA A 113 -21.04 -7.44 -2.98
CA ALA A 113 -21.18 -8.45 -1.94
C ALA A 113 -21.87 -7.88 -0.68
N ARG A 114 -21.55 -6.64 -0.31
CA ARG A 114 -22.23 -5.92 0.79
C ARG A 114 -23.70 -5.68 0.47
N TRP A 115 -24.00 -5.17 -0.72
CA TRP A 115 -25.37 -4.88 -1.15
C TRP A 115 -26.25 -6.14 -1.13
N TRP A 116 -25.68 -7.29 -1.50
CA TRP A 116 -26.36 -8.58 -1.50
C TRP A 116 -26.48 -9.24 -0.12
N GLY A 117 -26.00 -8.58 0.94
CA GLY A 117 -26.09 -9.11 2.30
C GLY A 117 -25.19 -10.32 2.54
N MET A 118 -23.97 -10.31 2.00
CA MET A 118 -22.91 -11.28 2.34
C MET A 118 -21.89 -10.66 3.33
N PRO A 119 -22.25 -10.49 4.62
CA PRO A 119 -21.44 -9.77 5.60
C PRO A 119 -20.16 -10.51 5.99
N ASP A 120 -20.15 -11.85 5.97
CA ASP A 120 -19.04 -12.68 6.50
C ASP A 120 -17.71 -12.53 5.72
N ILE A 121 -17.76 -11.97 4.51
CA ILE A 121 -16.59 -11.74 3.65
C ILE A 121 -15.96 -10.36 3.93
N LEU A 122 -16.66 -9.44 4.62
CA LEU A 122 -16.45 -8.00 4.52
C LEU A 122 -16.33 -7.23 5.84
N ASP A 123 -16.49 -7.87 7.01
CA ASP A 123 -16.30 -7.18 8.29
C ASP A 123 -14.95 -7.55 8.87
N ILE A 124 -14.07 -6.55 9.00
CA ILE A 124 -12.81 -6.63 9.76
C ILE A 124 -12.76 -5.53 10.82
N ARG A 125 -12.61 -5.93 12.06
CA ARG A 125 -12.49 -5.25 13.35
C ARG A 125 -11.38 -5.97 14.12
N ALA A 126 -10.18 -5.91 13.56
CA ALA A 126 -8.98 -6.37 14.22
C ALA A 126 -8.74 -5.62 15.53
N LEU A 127 -9.07 -4.33 15.55
CA LEU A 127 -9.07 -3.52 16.77
C LEU A 127 -10.50 -3.54 17.32
N GLY A 128 -10.70 -4.21 18.45
CA GLY A 128 -12.01 -4.25 19.10
C GLY A 128 -12.57 -2.84 19.37
N GLU A 129 -13.88 -2.74 19.61
CA GLU A 129 -14.61 -1.45 19.74
C GLU A 129 -14.01 -0.48 20.78
N GLY A 130 -13.21 -0.98 21.73
CA GLY A 130 -12.55 -0.21 22.79
C GLY A 130 -11.19 0.42 22.45
N GLU A 131 -10.43 -0.09 21.48
CA GLU A 131 -9.13 0.50 21.08
C GLU A 131 -9.29 1.57 19.99
N ALA A 132 -10.23 1.38 19.07
CA ALA A 132 -10.68 2.42 18.16
C ALA A 132 -11.26 3.66 18.89
N GLY A 133 -11.68 3.49 20.15
CA GLY A 133 -12.33 4.51 20.97
C GLY A 133 -11.42 5.39 21.84
N LYS A 134 -10.09 5.20 21.85
CA LYS A 134 -9.18 6.10 22.60
C LYS A 134 -8.81 7.38 21.85
N GLY A 135 -9.12 7.46 20.55
CA GLY A 135 -9.15 8.71 19.79
C GLY A 135 -10.59 9.11 19.51
N LYS A 136 -10.94 10.40 19.61
CA LYS A 136 -12.24 10.91 19.17
C LYS A 136 -12.46 10.64 17.67
N GLY A 137 -13.03 9.49 17.33
CA GLY A 137 -13.46 9.13 15.99
C GLY A 137 -13.99 7.70 15.96
N LYS A 138 -15.29 7.51 15.71
CA LYS A 138 -15.80 6.21 15.24
C LYS A 138 -14.95 5.78 14.04
N GLY A 139 -14.60 4.49 13.94
CA GLY A 139 -13.87 3.95 12.79
C GLY A 139 -14.47 4.46 11.48
N VAL A 140 -13.67 5.18 10.69
CA VAL A 140 -14.11 5.75 9.43
C VAL A 140 -14.02 4.66 8.39
N GLU A 141 -15.15 4.28 7.83
CA GLU A 141 -15.23 3.28 6.77
C GLU A 141 -15.33 3.96 5.41
N LEU A 142 -14.40 3.62 4.51
CA LEU A 142 -14.21 4.22 3.20
C LEU A 142 -14.56 3.20 2.12
N TRP A 143 -15.69 3.34 1.46
CA TRP A 143 -16.18 2.44 0.41
C TRP A 143 -15.92 2.99 -0.99
N GLY A 144 -16.10 4.30 -1.16
CA GLY A 144 -16.05 4.95 -2.44
C GLY A 144 -14.62 5.32 -2.86
N GLN A 145 -14.38 5.32 -4.18
CA GLN A 145 -13.14 5.87 -4.73
C GLN A 145 -12.92 7.32 -4.29
N GLY A 146 -13.98 8.14 -4.29
CA GLY A 146 -13.92 9.53 -3.83
C GLY A 146 -13.60 9.66 -2.34
N GLU A 147 -14.14 8.76 -1.50
CA GLU A 147 -13.89 8.75 -0.06
C GLU A 147 -12.43 8.42 0.24
N VAL A 148 -11.89 7.37 -0.39
CA VAL A 148 -10.47 7.01 -0.26
C VAL A 148 -9.57 8.16 -0.73
N ARG A 149 -9.90 8.79 -1.87
CA ARG A 149 -9.15 9.93 -2.40
C ARG A 149 -9.27 11.20 -1.57
N ALA A 150 -10.27 11.32 -0.71
CA ALA A 150 -10.44 12.44 0.20
C ALA A 150 -9.64 12.28 1.51
N VAL A 151 -9.08 11.11 1.81
CA VAL A 151 -8.36 10.84 3.09
C VAL A 151 -7.11 11.70 3.20
N GLU A 152 -7.11 12.77 3.98
CA GLU A 152 -5.94 13.63 4.15
C GLU A 152 -4.82 12.97 4.97
N GLU A 153 -5.21 12.15 5.95
CA GLU A 153 -4.28 11.41 6.81
C GLU A 153 -4.87 10.06 7.21
N TRP A 154 -4.04 9.02 7.16
CA TRP A 154 -4.40 7.67 7.61
C TRP A 154 -4.27 7.56 9.13
N ARG A 155 -5.29 6.99 9.77
CA ARG A 155 -5.38 6.84 11.22
C ARG A 155 -5.75 5.42 11.59
N VAL A 156 -5.23 4.96 12.71
CA VAL A 156 -5.58 3.64 13.29
C VAL A 156 -7.10 3.52 13.45
N GLY A 157 -7.65 2.37 13.07
CA GLY A 157 -9.09 2.07 13.05
C GLY A 157 -9.83 2.55 11.80
N MET A 158 -9.17 3.23 10.85
CA MET A 158 -9.77 3.51 9.54
C MET A 158 -9.87 2.21 8.74
N ARG A 159 -10.99 2.04 8.04
CA ARG A 159 -11.27 0.85 7.25
C ARG A 159 -11.49 1.22 5.79
N VAL A 160 -10.86 0.48 4.90
CA VAL A 160 -10.99 0.64 3.45
C VAL A 160 -11.73 -0.57 2.90
N VAL A 161 -12.84 -0.29 2.22
CA VAL A 161 -13.73 -1.23 1.52
C VAL A 161 -14.17 -2.44 2.35
N GLY A 162 -14.32 -2.25 3.66
CA GLY A 162 -14.71 -3.31 4.59
C GLY A 162 -13.58 -4.29 4.97
N THR A 163 -12.56 -4.44 4.12
CA THR A 163 -11.62 -5.57 4.21
C THR A 163 -10.19 -5.19 4.57
N PHE A 164 -9.88 -3.90 4.74
CA PHE A 164 -8.54 -3.48 5.12
C PHE A 164 -8.65 -2.49 6.27
N GLU A 165 -8.09 -2.81 7.43
CA GLU A 165 -8.11 -1.94 8.60
C GLU A 165 -6.71 -1.45 8.93
N VAL A 166 -6.57 -0.14 9.14
CA VAL A 166 -5.33 0.48 9.61
C VAL A 166 -5.11 0.11 11.07
N VAL A 167 -4.01 -0.58 11.35
CA VAL A 167 -3.67 -1.02 12.72
C VAL A 167 -2.47 -0.31 13.31
N HIS A 168 -1.61 0.26 12.45
CA HIS A 168 -0.44 0.97 12.89
C HIS A 168 -0.08 2.09 11.91
N VAL A 169 0.29 3.25 12.44
CA VAL A 169 0.83 4.38 11.68
C VAL A 169 2.07 4.84 12.40
N LYS A 170 3.22 4.85 11.71
CA LYS A 170 4.47 5.42 12.20
C LYS A 170 4.88 6.52 11.23
N VAL A 171 5.07 7.72 11.75
CA VAL A 171 5.68 8.82 11.01
C VAL A 171 6.99 9.14 11.73
N ALA A 172 8.11 8.96 11.05
CA ALA A 172 9.40 9.38 11.57
C ALA A 172 9.39 10.91 11.71
N GLU A 173 9.80 11.40 12.88
CA GLU A 173 10.00 12.84 13.06
C GLU A 173 11.16 13.31 12.18
N GLU A 174 11.07 14.54 11.66
CA GLU A 174 12.19 15.20 11.01
C GLU A 174 13.29 15.38 12.06
N VAL A 175 14.31 14.52 12.01
CA VAL A 175 15.44 14.66 12.93
C VAL A 175 16.17 15.93 12.54
N GLY A 176 16.19 16.88 13.47
CA GLY A 176 16.89 18.14 13.34
C GLY A 176 18.35 17.91 12.96
N VAL A 177 18.86 18.80 12.11
CA VAL A 177 20.25 18.88 11.66
C VAL A 177 21.21 18.68 12.84
N GLY A 178 21.91 17.56 12.88
CA GLY A 178 22.98 17.30 13.86
C GLY A 178 22.93 15.92 14.49
N GLY A 179 23.31 14.90 13.74
CA GLY A 179 23.61 13.57 14.28
C GLY A 179 24.51 12.84 13.29
N GLU A 180 25.74 12.57 13.68
CA GLU A 180 26.71 11.82 12.91
C GLU A 180 26.23 10.37 12.70
N ASP A 181 26.43 9.89 11.47
CA ASP A 181 26.13 8.56 10.92
C ASP A 181 24.79 8.40 10.18
N GLY A 182 24.85 7.77 9.00
CA GLY A 182 23.82 7.75 7.95
C GLY A 182 22.42 7.38 8.44
N MET A 183 21.62 8.40 8.77
CA MET A 183 20.34 8.20 9.45
C MET A 183 19.25 7.77 8.48
N GLU A 184 19.07 6.45 8.34
CA GLU A 184 17.88 5.90 7.69
C GLU A 184 16.63 6.23 8.53
N ARG A 185 15.66 6.92 7.93
CA ARG A 185 14.34 7.15 8.56
C ARG A 185 13.27 6.39 7.80
N GLU A 186 12.39 5.72 8.55
CA GLU A 186 11.24 4.98 7.98
C GLU A 186 9.94 5.45 8.62
N SER A 187 9.03 5.90 7.77
CA SER A 187 7.61 6.11 8.04
C SER A 187 6.79 5.02 7.35
N TYR A 188 5.72 4.54 7.97
CA TYR A 188 4.86 3.52 7.38
C TYR A 188 3.43 3.51 7.91
N VAL A 189 2.55 2.85 7.15
CA VAL A 189 1.19 2.49 7.58
C VAL A 189 0.93 1.01 7.32
N ASP A 190 0.37 0.35 8.34
CA ASP A 190 0.03 -1.07 8.32
C ASP A 190 -1.48 -1.27 8.23
N PHE A 191 -1.87 -2.12 7.28
CA PHE A 191 -3.24 -2.57 7.07
C PHE A 191 -3.32 -4.07 7.30
N VAL A 192 -4.25 -4.53 8.14
CA VAL A 192 -4.59 -5.96 8.23
C VAL A 192 -5.80 -6.28 7.37
N PHE A 193 -5.88 -7.52 6.90
CA PHE A 193 -7.01 -8.02 6.13
C PHE A 193 -7.33 -9.49 6.47
N GLY A 194 -8.54 -9.94 6.18
CA GLY A 194 -9.14 -11.17 6.72
C GLY A 194 -10.65 -11.04 6.94
N SER A 195 -11.17 -11.66 8.00
CA SER A 195 -12.58 -11.59 8.39
C SER A 195 -12.71 -11.70 9.91
N ASP A 196 -13.67 -10.97 10.48
CA ASP A 196 -14.03 -10.96 11.91
C ASP A 196 -14.69 -12.22 12.40
N THR A 197 -15.44 -12.90 11.52
CA THR A 197 -16.04 -14.19 11.82
C THR A 197 -15.06 -15.34 11.61
N GLY A 198 -13.86 -15.04 11.09
CA GLY A 198 -12.75 -15.97 10.90
C GLY A 198 -11.47 -15.47 11.56
N PHE A 199 -10.43 -15.31 10.76
CA PHE A 199 -9.11 -14.89 11.21
C PHE A 199 -8.53 -13.85 10.24
N LEU A 200 -7.64 -13.00 10.75
CA LEU A 200 -6.77 -12.20 9.91
C LEU A 200 -5.88 -13.11 9.07
N ARG A 201 -5.82 -12.82 7.77
CA ARG A 201 -5.08 -13.63 6.78
C ARG A 201 -3.75 -13.01 6.41
N GLY A 202 -3.54 -11.74 6.76
CA GLY A 202 -2.32 -11.05 6.43
C GLY A 202 -2.29 -9.59 6.82
N MET A 203 -1.20 -8.96 6.41
CA MET A 203 -0.92 -7.54 6.59
C MET A 203 -0.24 -6.97 5.35
N HIS A 204 -0.58 -5.73 5.04
CA HIS A 204 0.08 -4.88 4.06
C HIS A 204 0.77 -3.73 4.79
N ARG A 205 2.03 -3.44 4.43
CA ARG A 205 2.75 -2.24 4.88
C ARG A 205 3.11 -1.38 3.69
N PHE A 206 2.80 -0.09 3.78
CA PHE A 206 3.28 0.94 2.88
C PHE A 206 4.32 1.77 3.63
N SER A 207 5.56 1.80 3.15
CA SER A 207 6.66 2.52 3.79
C SER A 207 7.26 3.59 2.87
N VAL A 208 7.75 4.64 3.49
CA VAL A 208 8.66 5.65 2.95
C VAL A 208 9.96 5.53 3.74
N LEU A 209 11.05 5.21 3.06
CA LEU A 209 12.38 5.12 3.66
C LEU A 209 13.27 6.18 3.03
N TRP A 210 13.87 7.03 3.84
CA TRP A 210 14.87 7.98 3.37
C TRP A 210 16.25 7.52 3.73
N ARG A 211 17.18 7.65 2.78
CA ARG A 211 18.60 7.39 2.98
C ARG A 211 19.41 8.53 2.42
N TRP A 212 20.48 8.87 3.13
CA TRP A 212 21.50 9.77 2.61
C TRP A 212 22.62 8.93 2.00
N GLU A 213 22.90 9.15 0.73
CA GLU A 213 24.04 8.54 0.05
C GLU A 213 25.10 9.63 -0.17
N ALA A 214 26.29 9.42 0.41
CA ALA A 214 27.44 10.28 0.11
C ALA A 214 27.89 10.03 -1.33
N ALA A 215 28.28 11.07 -2.06
CA ALA A 215 28.87 10.88 -3.39
C ALA A 215 30.16 10.08 -3.29
N ASP A 216 30.30 9.09 -4.18
CA ASP A 216 31.52 8.32 -4.34
C ASP A 216 32.72 9.26 -4.59
N GLY A 217 33.73 9.19 -3.70
CA GLY A 217 35.01 9.87 -3.87
C GLY A 217 35.15 11.25 -3.20
N VAL A 218 34.18 11.71 -2.41
CA VAL A 218 34.34 12.96 -1.63
C VAL A 218 34.78 12.64 -0.20
N THR A 219 36.09 12.63 0.02
CA THR A 219 36.67 12.78 1.37
C THR A 219 36.71 14.26 1.71
N ASP A 220 35.98 14.61 2.77
CA ASP A 220 36.06 15.87 3.51
C ASP A 220 35.62 17.17 2.81
N GLY A 221 34.43 17.65 3.20
CA GLY A 221 34.17 19.09 3.32
C GLY A 221 33.31 19.77 2.26
N GLU A 222 33.05 19.18 1.10
CA GLU A 222 32.12 19.73 0.10
C GLU A 222 30.87 18.86 -0.01
N GLY A 223 29.72 19.42 0.37
CA GLY A 223 28.43 18.73 0.50
C GLY A 223 27.87 18.23 -0.84
N GLY A 224 28.28 17.03 -1.23
CA GLY A 224 27.87 16.37 -2.47
C GLY A 224 27.01 15.12 -2.28
N GLY A 225 26.29 14.94 -1.17
CA GLY A 225 25.41 13.78 -1.01
C GLY A 225 24.02 13.97 -1.61
N GLN A 226 23.34 12.86 -1.90
CA GLN A 226 21.97 12.87 -2.40
C GLN A 226 21.05 12.14 -1.42
N GLU A 227 19.93 12.77 -1.07
CA GLU A 227 18.85 12.12 -0.33
C GLU A 227 17.99 11.31 -1.30
N THR A 228 17.85 10.03 -1.03
CA THR A 228 16.98 9.12 -1.79
C THR A 228 15.77 8.73 -0.95
N CYS A 229 14.61 8.68 -1.59
CA CYS A 229 13.33 8.25 -1.04
C CYS A 229 12.95 6.90 -1.66
N GLU A 230 12.97 5.84 -0.87
CA GLU A 230 12.44 4.54 -1.27
C GLU A 230 10.96 4.42 -0.85
N LEU A 231 10.09 4.23 -1.84
CA LEU A 231 8.71 3.80 -1.60
C LEU A 231 8.68 2.28 -1.60
N ARG A 232 8.07 1.68 -0.57
CA ARG A 232 8.00 0.22 -0.44
C ARG A 232 6.58 -0.25 -0.11
N PHE A 233 6.11 -1.26 -0.83
CA PHE A 233 4.91 -2.03 -0.49
C PHE A 233 5.33 -3.43 -0.08
N SER A 234 4.90 -3.87 1.11
CA SER A 234 5.18 -5.20 1.65
C SER A 234 3.88 -5.93 1.95
N CYS A 235 3.83 -7.21 1.60
CA CYS A 235 2.73 -8.11 1.90
C CYS A 235 3.24 -9.29 2.73
N LEU A 236 2.49 -9.63 3.77
CA LEU A 236 2.66 -10.82 4.57
C LEU A 236 1.32 -11.51 4.67
N THR A 237 1.28 -12.80 4.35
CA THR A 237 0.11 -13.65 4.53
C THR A 237 0.46 -14.90 5.32
N CYS A 238 -0.53 -15.42 6.04
CA CYS A 238 -0.43 -16.70 6.74
C CYS A 238 -1.78 -17.42 6.69
N ASP A 239 -1.75 -18.73 6.83
CA ASP A 239 -2.95 -19.49 7.18
C ASP A 239 -2.99 -19.60 8.72
N PRO A 240 -3.83 -18.81 9.40
CA PRO A 240 -3.89 -18.81 10.86
C PRO A 240 -4.43 -20.13 11.42
N MET A 241 -5.06 -20.97 10.59
CA MET A 241 -5.69 -22.23 11.00
C MET A 241 -4.82 -23.46 10.74
N ARG A 242 -3.90 -23.39 9.79
CA ARG A 242 -3.08 -24.53 9.37
C ARG A 242 -1.65 -24.11 9.07
N GLU A 243 -0.70 -24.94 9.42
CA GLU A 243 0.70 -24.76 9.06
C GLU A 243 0.94 -25.15 7.58
N GLN A 244 0.42 -24.33 6.68
CA GLN A 244 0.52 -24.52 5.23
C GLN A 244 0.59 -23.15 4.53
N PRO A 245 1.06 -23.09 3.28
CA PRO A 245 1.00 -21.85 2.50
C PRO A 245 -0.43 -21.32 2.42
N SER A 246 -0.59 -20.02 2.70
CA SER A 246 -1.88 -19.30 2.68
C SER A 246 -2.51 -19.25 1.28
N MET A 247 -1.70 -19.38 0.23
CA MET A 247 -2.10 -19.23 -1.16
C MET A 247 -1.64 -20.42 -2.02
N SER A 248 -2.49 -20.83 -2.96
CA SER A 248 -2.08 -21.75 -4.02
C SER A 248 -1.01 -21.10 -4.92
N LYS A 249 -0.19 -21.91 -5.60
CA LYS A 249 0.87 -21.40 -6.50
C LYS A 249 0.33 -20.47 -7.59
N TRP A 250 -0.87 -20.73 -8.08
CA TRP A 250 -1.51 -19.89 -9.11
C TRP A 250 -1.96 -18.55 -8.52
N LEU A 251 -2.62 -18.57 -7.35
CA LEU A 251 -3.03 -17.35 -6.64
C LEU A 251 -1.82 -16.51 -6.26
N GLN A 252 -0.72 -17.13 -5.83
CA GLN A 252 0.53 -16.43 -5.55
C GLN A 252 1.05 -15.70 -6.79
N ARG A 253 1.10 -16.36 -7.95
CA ARG A 253 1.55 -15.72 -9.20
C ARG A 253 0.66 -14.57 -9.62
N PHE A 254 -0.66 -14.75 -9.53
CA PHE A 254 -1.62 -13.68 -9.79
C PHE A 254 -1.38 -12.49 -8.85
N HIS A 255 -1.28 -12.76 -7.54
CA HIS A 255 -0.98 -11.76 -6.51
C HIS A 255 0.31 -11.01 -6.82
N LEU A 256 1.38 -11.68 -7.26
CA LEU A 256 2.63 -11.02 -7.59
C LEU A 256 2.47 -9.96 -8.70
N VAL A 257 1.75 -10.31 -9.78
CA VAL A 257 1.47 -9.40 -10.90
C VAL A 257 0.51 -8.29 -10.46
N TYR A 258 -0.55 -8.65 -9.74
CA TYR A 258 -1.57 -7.71 -9.28
C TYR A 258 -0.98 -6.67 -8.31
N ALA A 259 -0.18 -7.12 -7.33
CA ALA A 259 0.57 -6.27 -6.42
C ALA A 259 1.54 -5.33 -7.14
N MET A 260 2.16 -5.76 -8.25
CA MET A 260 3.01 -4.88 -9.07
C MET A 260 2.18 -3.76 -9.73
N LEU A 261 1.00 -4.07 -10.26
CA LEU A 261 0.11 -3.07 -10.84
C LEU A 261 -0.39 -2.07 -9.78
N LEU A 262 -0.80 -2.56 -8.62
CA LEU A 262 -1.21 -1.73 -7.48
C LEU A 262 -0.06 -0.81 -7.03
N PHE A 263 1.13 -1.38 -6.86
CA PHE A 263 2.31 -0.61 -6.47
C PHE A 263 2.62 0.50 -7.46
N ARG A 264 2.60 0.20 -8.76
CA ARG A 264 2.80 1.19 -9.83
C ARG A 264 1.77 2.30 -9.82
N GLU A 265 0.50 1.99 -9.52
CA GLU A 265 -0.54 3.02 -9.42
C GLU A 265 -0.36 3.88 -8.17
N GLY A 266 0.03 3.28 -7.05
CA GLY A 266 0.43 3.98 -5.84
C GLY A 266 1.56 4.99 -6.09
N VAL A 267 2.65 4.54 -6.72
CA VAL A 267 3.78 5.40 -7.07
C VAL A 267 3.36 6.51 -8.06
N ALA A 268 2.51 6.17 -9.04
CA ALA A 268 2.01 7.17 -10.00
C ALA A 268 1.22 8.28 -9.30
N GLU A 269 0.41 7.95 -8.29
CA GLU A 269 -0.32 8.95 -7.51
C GLU A 269 0.63 9.83 -6.68
N VAL A 270 1.71 9.28 -6.10
CA VAL A 270 2.74 10.08 -5.40
C VAL A 270 3.36 11.11 -6.33
N LEU A 271 3.77 10.67 -7.52
CA LEU A 271 4.43 11.50 -8.54
C LEU A 271 3.49 12.46 -9.27
N ALA A 272 2.17 12.21 -9.21
CA ALA A 272 1.21 13.06 -9.89
C ALA A 272 1.28 14.51 -9.36
N PRO A 273 1.32 15.51 -10.25
CA PRO A 273 1.13 16.90 -9.85
C PRO A 273 -0.26 17.05 -9.21
N LYS A 274 -0.49 18.13 -8.48
CA LYS A 274 -1.82 18.40 -7.91
C LYS A 274 -2.91 18.25 -8.97
N GLY A 275 -3.92 17.43 -8.64
CA GLY A 275 -5.22 17.45 -9.30
C GLY A 275 -6.08 18.59 -8.80
#